data_AF-A0A9E6B297-F1
#
_entry.id   AF-A0A9E6B297-F1
#
_cell.length_a   1.000
_cell.length_b   1.000
_cell.length_c   1.000
_cell.angle_alpha   90.00
_cell.angle_beta   90.00
_cell.angle_gamma   90.00
#
_symmetry.space_group_name_H-M   'P 1'
#
loop_
_entity.id
_entity.type
_entity.pdbx_description
1 polymer ?
#
loop_
_entity_poly.entity_id
_entity_poly.type
_entity_poly.pdbx_seq_one_letter_code
_entity_poly.pdbx_strand_id
1 'polypeptide(L)'
;MSDPVTTARNARENLAKGLGALQAPGVPPQLLEAAEPIAQAMSALHQIEASAGAAAPQHAPIALEAVRRALNALQVPGTLHPSVNQAVEAVAGSLGIVHNLAQSIQAAPAAP
;
A
#
# COMPACT_ATOMS: atom_id res chain seq x y z
N MET A 1 -15.56 10.46 -8.47
CA MET A 1 -14.55 10.75 -7.45
C MET A 1 -14.84 9.81 -6.29
N SER A 2 -13.95 8.84 -6.02
CA SER A 2 -14.19 7.82 -4.99
C SER A 2 -13.92 8.38 -3.60
N ASP A 3 -14.72 8.01 -2.62
CA ASP A 3 -14.55 8.40 -1.22
C ASP A 3 -13.24 7.82 -0.62
N PRO A 4 -12.60 8.51 0.35
CA PRO A 4 -11.36 8.06 1.02
C PRO A 4 -11.43 6.65 1.60
N VAL A 5 -12.56 6.20 2.15
CA VAL A 5 -12.72 4.84 2.70
C VAL A 5 -12.66 3.80 1.59
N THR A 6 -13.40 4.02 0.51
CA THR A 6 -13.41 3.11 -0.65
C THR A 6 -12.01 3.04 -1.28
N THR A 7 -11.34 4.19 -1.39
CA THR A 7 -9.98 4.28 -1.92
C THR A 7 -8.98 3.55 -1.02
N ALA A 8 -9.06 3.73 0.30
CA ALA A 8 -8.21 3.05 1.26
C ALA A 8 -8.42 1.52 1.24
N ARG A 9 -9.66 1.06 1.16
CA ARG A 9 -10.00 -0.36 1.04
C ARG A 9 -9.39 -0.99 -0.21
N ASN A 10 -9.58 -0.36 -1.37
CA ASN A 10 -9.04 -0.86 -2.65
C ASN A 10 -7.51 -0.98 -2.61
N ALA A 11 -6.81 0.00 -2.01
CA ALA A 11 -5.38 -0.08 -1.79
C ALA A 11 -5.02 -1.27 -0.88
N ARG A 12 -5.75 -1.45 0.24
CA ARG A 12 -5.52 -2.52 1.20
C ARG A 12 -5.72 -3.91 0.60
N GLU A 13 -6.72 -4.08 -0.28
CA GLU A 13 -6.95 -5.33 -1.01
C GLU A 13 -5.81 -5.66 -1.98
N ASN A 14 -5.26 -4.67 -2.68
CA ASN A 14 -4.08 -4.86 -3.52
C ASN A 14 -2.84 -5.23 -2.71
N LEU A 15 -2.63 -4.59 -1.55
CA LEU A 15 -1.54 -4.98 -0.64
C LEU A 15 -1.71 -6.40 -0.11
N ALA A 16 -2.92 -6.83 0.21
CA ALA A 16 -3.19 -8.19 0.64
C ALA A 16 -2.86 -9.23 -0.46
N LYS A 17 -3.19 -8.93 -1.72
CA LYS A 17 -2.79 -9.76 -2.87
C LYS A 17 -1.26 -9.85 -2.98
N GLY A 18 -0.57 -8.71 -2.85
CA GLY A 18 0.89 -8.66 -2.89
C GLY A 18 1.53 -9.49 -1.77
N LEU A 19 1.04 -9.35 -0.54
CA LEU A 19 1.51 -10.14 0.60
C LEU A 19 1.27 -11.64 0.42
N GLY A 20 0.10 -12.03 -0.10
CA GLY A 20 -0.20 -13.42 -0.43
C GLY A 20 0.76 -14.00 -1.48
N ALA A 21 1.13 -13.21 -2.48
CA ALA A 21 2.11 -13.63 -3.50
C ALA A 21 3.51 -13.84 -2.91
N LEU A 22 3.91 -13.04 -1.92
CA LEU A 22 5.20 -13.21 -1.20
C LEU A 22 5.23 -14.45 -0.30
N GLN A 23 4.07 -15.01 0.06
CA GLN A 23 3.98 -16.24 0.84
C GLN A 23 3.97 -17.50 -0.04
N ALA A 24 4.08 -17.36 -1.36
CA ALA A 24 4.13 -18.50 -2.27
C ALA A 24 5.42 -19.34 -2.05
N PRO A 25 5.36 -20.68 -2.22
CA PRO A 25 6.53 -21.52 -2.14
C PRO A 25 7.62 -21.08 -3.14
N GLY A 26 8.88 -21.07 -2.69
CA GLY A 26 10.02 -20.70 -3.54
C GLY A 26 10.33 -19.19 -3.59
N VAL A 27 9.52 -18.34 -2.95
CA VAL A 27 9.86 -16.92 -2.77
C VAL A 27 11.05 -16.79 -1.82
N PRO A 28 12.11 -16.06 -2.21
CA PRO A 28 13.27 -15.82 -1.36
C PRO A 28 12.89 -15.15 -0.03
N PRO A 29 13.44 -15.59 1.12
CA PRO A 29 13.10 -15.05 2.43
C PRO A 29 13.50 -13.58 2.59
N GLN A 30 14.47 -13.08 1.82
CA GLN A 30 14.85 -11.65 1.83
C GLN A 30 13.69 -10.75 1.39
N LEU A 31 12.78 -11.24 0.55
CA LEU A 31 11.63 -10.47 0.10
C LEU A 31 10.52 -10.39 1.16
N LEU A 32 10.60 -11.20 2.22
CA LEU A 32 9.73 -11.05 3.39
C LEU A 32 10.02 -9.77 4.17
N GLU A 33 11.17 -9.12 3.96
CA GLU A 33 11.44 -7.78 4.51
C GLU A 33 10.43 -6.73 4.02
N ALA A 34 9.79 -6.96 2.86
CA ALA A 34 8.67 -6.13 2.39
C ALA A 34 7.39 -6.31 3.22
N ALA A 35 7.25 -7.39 4.00
CA ALA A 35 6.03 -7.67 4.76
C ALA A 35 5.78 -6.62 5.85
N GLU A 36 6.82 -6.15 6.52
CA GLU A 36 6.69 -5.11 7.56
C GLU A 36 6.14 -3.79 7.00
N PRO A 37 6.74 -3.16 5.97
CA PRO A 37 6.18 -1.95 5.39
C PRO A 37 4.79 -2.18 4.75
N ILE A 38 4.50 -3.38 4.22
CA ILE A 38 3.14 -3.73 3.76
C ILE A 38 2.15 -3.70 4.93
N ALA A 39 2.49 -4.32 6.06
CA ALA A 39 1.63 -4.34 7.25
C ALA A 39 1.41 -2.94 7.83
N GLN A 40 2.44 -2.09 7.84
CA GLN A 40 2.33 -0.70 8.25
C GLN A 40 1.38 0.09 7.34
N ALA A 41 1.50 -0.09 6.01
CA ALA A 41 0.58 0.50 5.04
C ALA A 41 -0.86 0.02 5.26
N MET A 42 -1.07 -1.29 5.42
CA MET A 42 -2.39 -1.86 5.69
C MET A 42 -3.01 -1.32 6.98
N SER A 43 -2.21 -1.14 8.03
CA SER A 43 -2.67 -0.58 9.30
C SER A 43 -3.11 0.86 9.15
N ALA A 44 -2.30 1.70 8.48
CA ALA A 44 -2.65 3.09 8.22
C ALA A 44 -3.94 3.21 7.38
N LEU A 45 -4.08 2.42 6.31
CA LEU A 45 -5.29 2.38 5.49
C LEU A 45 -6.51 1.92 6.29
N HIS A 46 -6.34 0.93 7.16
CA HIS A 46 -7.41 0.47 8.04
C HIS A 46 -7.88 1.57 9.01
N GLN A 47 -6.98 2.40 9.54
CA GLN A 47 -7.38 3.54 10.37
C GLN A 47 -8.22 4.57 9.58
N ILE A 48 -7.94 4.76 8.29
CA ILE A 48 -8.80 5.58 7.42
C ILE A 48 -10.18 4.95 7.28
N GLU A 49 -10.25 3.63 7.08
CA GLU A 49 -11.53 2.90 7.00
C GLU A 49 -12.32 2.99 8.32
N ALA A 50 -11.67 2.72 9.46
CA ALA A 50 -12.27 2.72 10.78
C ALA A 50 -12.77 4.10 11.23
N SER A 51 -12.13 5.16 10.75
CA SER A 51 -12.52 6.56 11.01
C SER A 51 -13.52 7.12 9.99
N ALA A 52 -14.05 6.29 9.09
CA ALA A 52 -14.89 6.71 7.97
C ALA A 52 -14.26 7.87 7.14
N GLY A 53 -12.94 7.86 7.00
CA GLY A 53 -12.18 8.85 6.23
C GLY A 53 -11.69 10.06 7.04
N ALA A 54 -12.14 10.25 8.28
CA ALA A 54 -11.76 11.41 9.09
C ALA A 54 -10.25 11.45 9.40
N ALA A 55 -9.61 10.28 9.55
CA ALA A 55 -8.18 10.18 9.83
C ALA A 55 -7.31 10.12 8.56
N ALA A 56 -7.90 10.32 7.37
CA ALA A 56 -7.17 10.31 6.10
C ALA A 56 -5.99 11.30 6.07
N PRO A 57 -6.10 12.56 6.54
CA PRO A 57 -4.99 13.51 6.51
C PRO A 57 -3.74 13.05 7.28
N GLN A 58 -3.94 12.30 8.36
CA GLN A 58 -2.86 11.78 9.18
C GLN A 58 -2.28 10.47 8.62
N HIS A 59 -3.13 9.56 8.14
CA HIS A 59 -2.72 8.20 7.79
C HIS A 59 -2.38 7.99 6.31
N ALA A 60 -2.91 8.79 5.38
CA ALA A 60 -2.56 8.69 3.97
C ALA A 60 -1.04 8.89 3.69
N PRO A 61 -0.34 9.89 4.26
CA PRO A 61 1.11 10.02 4.06
C PRO A 61 1.90 8.85 4.67
N ILE A 62 1.46 8.32 5.82
CA ILE A 62 2.07 7.14 6.45
C ILE A 62 1.94 5.93 5.55
N ALA A 63 0.74 5.68 5.01
CA ALA A 63 0.48 4.61 4.06
C ALA A 63 1.34 4.78 2.80
N LEU A 64 1.42 6.00 2.25
CA LEU A 64 2.19 6.27 1.04
C LEU A 64 3.68 5.92 1.21
N GLU A 65 4.28 6.35 2.32
CA GLU A 65 5.68 6.08 2.62
C GLU A 65 5.95 4.59 2.88
N ALA A 66 5.03 3.92 3.58
CA ALA A 66 5.12 2.48 3.81
C ALA A 66 5.04 1.68 2.49
N VAL A 67 4.14 2.03 1.56
CA VAL A 67 4.05 1.38 0.25
C VAL A 67 5.33 1.60 -0.58
N ARG A 68 5.92 2.80 -0.53
CA ARG A 68 7.21 3.09 -1.20
C ARG A 68 8.34 2.22 -0.67
N ARG A 69 8.45 2.09 0.65
CA ARG A 69 9.45 1.22 1.28
C ARG A 69 9.25 -0.25 0.91
N ALA A 70 8.00 -0.71 0.88
CA ALA A 70 7.67 -2.05 0.41
C ALA A 70 8.12 -2.29 -1.03
N LEU A 71 7.85 -1.37 -1.95
CA LEU A 71 8.33 -1.48 -3.34
C LEU A 71 9.84 -1.55 -3.44
N ASN A 72 10.55 -0.71 -2.69
CA ASN A 72 12.00 -0.71 -2.68
C ASN A 72 12.56 -2.06 -2.19
N ALA A 73 11.96 -2.64 -1.13
CA ALA A 73 12.34 -3.96 -0.63
C ALA A 73 12.07 -5.10 -1.62
N LEU A 74 11.10 -4.93 -2.53
CA LEU A 74 10.79 -5.92 -3.57
C LEU A 74 11.67 -5.81 -4.81
N GLN A 75 12.40 -4.70 -4.99
CA GLN A 75 13.27 -4.46 -6.15
C GLN A 75 14.65 -5.10 -6.01
N VAL A 76 14.70 -6.37 -5.62
CA VAL A 76 15.96 -7.12 -5.47
C VAL A 76 16.48 -7.56 -6.84
N PRO A 77 17.68 -7.12 -7.28
CA PRO A 77 18.25 -7.49 -8.56
C PRO A 77 18.39 -9.01 -8.73
N GLY A 78 18.10 -9.52 -9.93
CA GLY A 78 18.26 -10.95 -10.24
C GLY A 78 17.11 -11.85 -9.80
N THR A 79 16.06 -11.30 -9.19
CA THR A 79 14.87 -12.06 -8.82
C THR A 79 13.94 -12.24 -10.02
N LEU A 80 13.87 -13.45 -10.57
CA LEU A 80 12.97 -13.82 -11.67
C LEU A 80 11.90 -14.82 -11.18
N HIS A 81 11.14 -14.45 -10.15
CA HIS A 81 10.08 -15.29 -9.60
C HIS A 81 8.70 -14.73 -9.97
N PRO A 82 7.79 -15.52 -10.57
CA PRO A 82 6.49 -15.03 -11.03
C PRO A 82 5.64 -14.45 -9.90
N SER A 83 5.70 -15.02 -8.69
CA SER A 83 4.99 -14.48 -7.52
C SER A 83 5.58 -13.15 -7.03
N VAL A 84 6.88 -12.91 -7.26
CA VAL A 84 7.50 -11.63 -6.90
C VAL A 84 7.06 -10.54 -7.88
N ASN A 85 6.96 -10.87 -9.17
CA ASN A 85 6.38 -9.95 -10.16
C ASN A 85 4.93 -9.58 -9.81
N GLN A 86 4.12 -10.57 -9.41
CA GLN A 86 2.74 -10.32 -8.93
C GLN A 86 2.72 -9.44 -7.67
N ALA A 87 3.65 -9.67 -6.73
CA ALA A 87 3.77 -8.84 -5.54
C ALA A 87 4.12 -7.39 -5.90
N VAL A 88 5.12 -7.18 -6.78
CA VAL A 88 5.52 -5.85 -7.26
C VAL A 88 4.35 -5.15 -7.95
N GLU A 89 3.64 -5.83 -8.85
CA GLU A 89 2.51 -5.25 -9.57
C GLU A 89 1.38 -4.85 -8.61
N ALA A 90 1.05 -5.71 -7.65
CA ALA A 90 0.01 -5.45 -6.67
C ALA A 90 0.37 -4.27 -5.74
N VAL A 91 1.62 -4.22 -5.25
CA VAL A 91 2.09 -3.12 -4.40
C VAL A 91 2.21 -1.82 -5.20
N ALA A 92 2.65 -1.87 -6.46
CA ALA A 92 2.68 -0.70 -7.35
C ALA A 92 1.28 -0.18 -7.68
N GLY A 93 0.33 -1.09 -7.89
CA GLY A 93 -1.09 -0.75 -8.03
C GLY A 93 -1.63 -0.04 -6.78
N SER A 94 -1.28 -0.53 -5.59
CA SER A 94 -1.59 0.17 -4.33
C SER A 94 -0.92 1.54 -4.24
N LEU A 95 0.33 1.70 -4.70
CA LEU A 95 1.03 2.99 -4.67
C LEU A 95 0.25 4.05 -5.43
N GLY A 96 -0.24 3.75 -6.64
CA GLY A 96 -1.04 4.69 -7.43
C GLY A 96 -2.32 5.11 -6.72
N ILE A 97 -3.01 4.17 -6.06
CA ILE A 97 -4.24 4.44 -5.32
C ILE A 97 -3.96 5.34 -4.10
N VAL A 98 -2.96 5.00 -3.29
CA VAL A 98 -2.60 5.76 -2.08
C VAL A 98 -2.03 7.14 -2.43
N HIS A 99 -1.32 7.26 -3.54
CA HIS A 99 -0.84 8.55 -4.03
C HIS A 99 -2.01 9.48 -4.39
N ASN A 100 -3.01 8.98 -5.13
CA ASN A 100 -4.23 9.73 -5.44
C ASN A 100 -5.01 10.12 -4.18
N LEU A 101 -5.08 9.23 -3.18
CA LEU A 101 -5.67 9.53 -1.87
C LEU A 101 -4.94 10.67 -1.16
N ALA A 102 -3.60 10.61 -1.09
CA ALA A 102 -2.80 11.64 -0.45
C ALA A 102 -2.92 12.99 -1.17
N GLN A 103 -3.00 12.99 -2.51
CA GLN A 103 -3.22 14.20 -3.30
C GLN A 103 -4.63 14.79 -3.09
N SER A 104 -5.68 13.96 -3.05
CA SER A 104 -7.06 14.45 -2.90
C SER A 104 -7.28 15.13 -1.55
N ILE A 105 -6.62 14.65 -0.51
CA ILE A 105 -6.61 15.28 0.82
C ILE A 105 -5.91 16.63 0.80
N GLN A 106 -4.77 16.74 0.11
CA GLN A 106 -4.02 18.01 0.00
C GLN A 106 -4.76 19.06 -0.84
N ALA A 107 -5.55 18.61 -1.82
CA ALA A 107 -6.37 19.47 -2.66
C ALA A 107 -7.69 19.91 -1.99
N ALA A 108 -8.08 19.30 -0.86
CA ALA A 108 -9.23 19.75 -0.11
C ALA A 108 -8.88 21.07 0.60
N PRO A 109 -9.52 22.20 0.25
CA PRO A 109 -9.24 23.46 0.90
C PRO A 109 -9.59 23.34 2.39
N ALA A 110 -8.67 23.78 3.26
CA ALA A 110 -8.99 24.03 4.66
C ALA A 110 -10.14 25.04 4.68
N ALA A 111 -11.34 24.59 5.04
CA ALA A 111 -12.48 25.49 5.21
C ALA A 111 -12.16 26.48 6.35
N PRO A 112 -12.38 27.79 6.16
CA PRO A 112 -12.16 28.81 7.19
C PRO A 112 -13.17 28.73 8.35
#